data_AF-A0A920QV23-F1
#
_entry.id   AF-A0A920QV23-F1
#
_cell.length_a   1.000
_cell.length_b   1.000
_cell.length_c   1.000
_cell.angle_alpha   90.00
_cell.angle_beta   90.00
_cell.angle_gamma   90.00
#
_symmetry.space_group_name_H-M   'P 1'
#
loop_
_entity.id
_entity.type
_entity.pdbx_description
1 polymer ?
#
loop_
_entity_poly.entity_id
_entity_poly.type
_entity_poly.pdbx_seq_one_letter_code
_entity_poly.pdbx_strand_id
1 'polypeptide(L)'
;MGYSLSKIAEYFKLTNDNPHRSISDCILTTQVFLSLMTKLLGLDPIILTEIKRLSEHGSWDSKFLIDKILNLYPDAETSKTLLTNLSAVESINPKIKPPLHKNLLPALTRDSITSILSKNGVLSESFPEFEFRKQQIEMAFEITDSIKSQKNIIIEAGTGIGKSLAYLIPAFLSAKNK
;
A
#
# COMPACT_ATOMS: atom_id res chain seq x y z
N MET A 1 9.24 5.96 -7.42
CA MET A 1 10.12 5.05 -6.65
C MET A 1 9.25 4.01 -5.96
N GLY A 2 9.64 2.73 -5.94
CA GLY A 2 8.81 1.66 -5.37
C GLY A 2 9.40 1.16 -4.04
N TYR A 3 8.54 0.75 -3.11
CA TYR A 3 8.91 0.24 -1.78
C TYR A 3 9.01 -1.30 -1.75
N SER A 4 9.40 -1.94 -2.86
CA SER A 4 9.57 -3.39 -2.87
C SER A 4 10.77 -3.81 -2.03
N LEU A 5 10.72 -5.02 -1.45
CA LEU A 5 11.81 -5.57 -0.65
C LEU A 5 13.15 -5.49 -1.38
N SER A 6 13.18 -5.83 -2.68
CA SER A 6 14.39 -5.76 -3.50
C SER A 6 14.98 -4.35 -3.59
N LYS A 7 14.14 -3.31 -3.73
CA LYS A 7 14.61 -1.91 -3.82
C LYS A 7 15.13 -1.40 -2.48
N ILE A 8 14.47 -1.78 -1.39
CA ILE A 8 14.93 -1.41 -0.04
C ILE A 8 16.23 -2.13 0.28
N ALA A 9 16.34 -3.42 -0.06
CA ALA A 9 17.58 -4.19 0.10
C ALA A 9 18.74 -3.59 -0.71
N GLU A 10 18.50 -3.21 -1.96
CA GLU A 10 19.48 -2.53 -2.81
C GLU A 10 19.97 -1.21 -2.18
N TYR A 11 19.05 -0.40 -1.64
CA TYR A 11 19.39 0.84 -0.92
C TYR A 11 20.30 0.59 0.28
N PHE A 12 20.12 -0.53 0.99
CA PHE A 12 20.99 -0.96 2.08
C PHE A 12 22.22 -1.76 1.62
N LYS A 13 22.43 -1.93 0.30
CA LYS A 13 23.50 -2.74 -0.30
C LYS A 13 23.53 -4.19 0.21
N LEU A 14 22.35 -4.77 0.45
CA LEU A 14 22.19 -6.15 0.88
C LEU A 14 22.11 -7.07 -0.35
N THR A 15 22.90 -8.15 -0.36
CA THR A 15 22.89 -9.14 -1.44
C THR A 15 21.84 -10.22 -1.20
N ASN A 16 21.24 -10.72 -2.27
CA ASN A 16 20.35 -11.87 -2.22
C ASN A 16 20.93 -12.96 -3.11
N ASP A 17 21.52 -13.98 -2.49
CA ASP A 17 22.19 -15.07 -3.21
C ASP A 17 21.21 -15.96 -3.99
N ASN A 18 19.91 -15.92 -3.65
CA ASN A 18 18.83 -16.61 -4.37
C ASN A 18 17.46 -15.92 -4.19
N PRO A 19 17.11 -14.93 -5.03
CA PRO A 19 15.77 -14.35 -5.06
C PRO A 19 14.73 -15.45 -5.31
N HIS A 20 13.59 -15.40 -4.61
CA HIS A 20 12.42 -16.28 -4.79
C HIS A 20 12.40 -17.65 -4.07
N ARG A 21 13.32 -17.90 -3.12
CA ARG A 21 13.07 -18.91 -2.06
C ARG A 21 12.51 -18.21 -0.82
N SER A 22 11.45 -18.77 -0.23
CA SER A 22 10.81 -18.24 0.99
C SER A 22 11.80 -17.98 2.13
N ILE A 23 12.81 -18.84 2.29
CA ILE A 23 13.86 -18.65 3.29
C ILE A 23 14.79 -17.48 2.97
N SER A 24 15.15 -17.29 1.69
CA SER A 24 16.02 -16.19 1.25
C SER A 24 15.32 -14.85 1.46
N ASP A 25 14.03 -14.77 1.13
CA ASP A 25 13.24 -13.57 1.32
C ASP A 25 13.02 -13.26 2.82
N CYS A 26 12.87 -14.29 3.67
CA CYS A 26 12.79 -14.12 5.13
C CYS A 26 14.10 -13.57 5.73
N ILE A 27 15.24 -14.12 5.30
CA ILE A 27 16.56 -13.64 5.72
C ILE A 27 16.76 -12.19 5.27
N LEU A 28 16.46 -11.89 4.01
CA LEU A 28 16.60 -10.54 3.47
C LEU A 28 15.69 -9.54 4.19
N THR A 29 14.45 -9.93 4.49
CA THR A 29 13.52 -9.12 5.28
C THR A 29 14.07 -8.84 6.67
N THR A 30 14.68 -9.84 7.32
CA THR A 30 15.31 -9.69 8.64
C THR A 30 16.48 -8.70 8.58
N GLN A 31 17.34 -8.81 7.57
CA GLN A 31 18.48 -7.89 7.39
C GLN A 31 18.02 -6.46 7.11
N VAL A 32 16.99 -6.27 6.29
CA VAL A 32 16.38 -4.96 6.04
C VAL A 32 15.80 -4.40 7.33
N PHE A 33 15.05 -5.20 8.09
CA PHE A 33 14.48 -4.80 9.37
C PHE A 33 15.57 -4.33 10.35
N LEU A 34 16.65 -5.11 10.50
CA LEU A 34 17.77 -4.74 11.37
C LEU A 34 18.45 -3.45 10.91
N SER A 35 18.65 -3.28 9.61
CA SER A 35 19.24 -2.05 9.04
C SER A 35 18.38 -0.81 9.31
N LEU A 36 17.05 -0.96 9.22
CA LEU A 36 16.10 0.09 9.58
C LEU A 36 16.13 0.39 11.08
N MET A 37 16.18 -0.64 11.93
CA MET A 37 16.28 -0.48 13.39
C MET A 37 17.57 0.24 13.79
N THR A 38 18.71 -0.09 13.18
CA THR A 38 19.98 0.62 13.43
C THR A 38 19.89 2.09 13.03
N LYS A 39 19.29 2.40 11.88
CA LYS A 39 19.04 3.80 11.49
C LYS A 39 18.15 4.51 12.50
N LEU A 40 17.07 3.87 12.91
CA LEU A 40 16.10 4.43 13.85
C LEU A 40 16.73 4.72 15.22
N LEU A 41 17.58 3.82 15.73
CA LEU A 41 18.35 4.02 16.97
C LEU A 41 19.41 5.14 16.85
N GLY A 42 19.87 5.44 15.64
CA GLY A 42 20.82 6.52 15.37
C GLY A 42 20.17 7.90 15.14
N LEU A 43 18.84 8.00 15.15
CA LEU A 43 18.15 9.28 14.97
C LEU A 43 18.21 10.12 16.24
N ASP A 44 18.24 11.43 16.05
CA ASP A 44 18.13 12.39 17.14
C ASP A 44 16.79 12.19 17.91
N PRO A 45 16.79 12.21 19.25
CA PRO A 45 15.57 12.10 20.05
C PRO A 45 14.45 13.09 19.67
N ILE A 46 14.79 14.27 19.14
CA ILE A 46 13.83 15.25 18.59
C ILE A 46 13.07 14.65 17.40
N ILE A 47 13.78 14.03 16.46
CA ILE A 47 13.17 13.40 15.28
C ILE A 47 12.31 12.21 15.70
N LEU A 48 12.77 11.39 16.64
CA LEU A 48 12.00 10.27 17.18
C LEU A 48 10.70 10.73 17.87
N THR A 49 10.76 11.86 18.59
CA THR A 49 9.58 12.47 19.23
C THR A 49 8.58 12.98 18.19
N GLU A 50 9.05 13.59 17.10
CA GLU A 50 8.16 14.05 16.02
C GLU A 50 7.55 12.87 15.24
N ILE A 51 8.33 11.82 14.97
CA ILE A 51 7.81 10.57 14.37
C ILE A 51 6.71 9.99 15.27
N LYS A 52 6.90 9.98 16.59
CA LYS A 52 5.86 9.55 17.54
C LYS A 52 4.61 10.42 17.44
N ARG A 53 4.75 11.76 17.45
CA ARG A 53 3.62 12.69 17.35
C ARG A 53 2.81 12.49 16.06
N LEU A 54 3.51 12.32 14.93
CA LEU A 54 2.86 12.05 13.64
C LEU A 54 2.19 10.68 13.61
N SER A 55 2.79 9.67 14.26
CA SER A 55 2.20 8.34 14.36
C SER A 55 0.90 8.28 15.16
N GLU A 56 0.64 9.28 16.02
CA GLU A 56 -0.61 9.36 16.80
C GLU A 56 -1.83 9.70 15.96
N HIS A 57 -1.62 10.34 14.80
CA HIS A 57 -2.68 10.78 13.91
C HIS A 57 -2.98 9.81 12.76
N GLY A 58 -2.40 8.60 12.79
CA GLY A 58 -2.59 7.57 11.76
C GLY A 58 -2.53 6.14 12.30
N SER A 59 -3.02 5.18 11.51
CA SER A 59 -2.99 3.74 11.83
C SER A 59 -1.58 3.14 11.61
N TRP A 60 -0.59 3.58 12.38
CA TRP A 60 0.78 3.09 12.24
C TRP A 60 1.10 1.98 13.25
N ASP A 61 1.00 0.73 12.80
CA ASP A 61 1.20 -0.48 13.64
C ASP A 61 2.57 -0.54 14.31
N SER A 62 3.59 0.13 13.75
CA SER A 62 4.95 0.15 14.28
C SER A 62 5.21 1.19 15.36
N LYS A 63 4.18 1.92 15.83
CA LYS A 63 4.30 2.94 16.89
C LYS A 63 5.01 2.42 18.15
N PHE A 64 4.75 1.17 18.53
CA PHE A 64 5.35 0.55 19.71
C PHE A 64 6.90 0.49 19.66
N LEU A 65 7.50 0.45 18.45
CA LEU A 65 8.96 0.45 18.30
C LEU A 65 9.53 1.82 18.66
N ILE A 66 8.86 2.90 18.26
CA ILE A 66 9.26 4.27 18.59
C ILE A 66 9.14 4.51 20.09
N ASP A 67 8.04 4.06 20.70
CA ASP A 67 7.85 4.15 22.15
C ASP A 67 8.97 3.42 22.90
N LYS A 68 9.32 2.21 22.46
CA LYS A 68 10.44 1.45 23.05
C LYS A 68 11.78 2.18 22.92
N ILE A 69 12.07 2.77 21.76
CA ILE A 69 13.33 3.48 21.54
C ILE A 69 13.40 4.76 22.37
N LEU A 70 12.34 5.56 22.41
CA LEU A 70 12.31 6.78 23.22
C LEU A 70 12.52 6.49 24.71
N ASN A 71 12.03 5.35 25.22
CA ASN A 71 12.29 4.92 26.59
C ASN A 71 13.76 4.59 26.87
N LEU A 72 14.59 4.34 25.84
CA LEU A 72 16.04 4.19 25.99
C LEU A 72 16.77 5.54 26.12
N TYR A 73 16.10 6.65 25.81
CA TYR A 73 16.65 8.02 25.84
C TYR A 73 15.81 8.92 26.77
N PRO A 74 15.91 8.76 28.10
CA PRO A 74 15.06 9.47 29.07
C PRO A 74 15.20 11.01 29.02
N ASP A 75 16.33 11.54 28.54
CA ASP A 75 16.56 12.99 28.43
C ASP A 75 15.82 13.67 27.27
N ALA A 76 15.00 12.93 26.50
CA ALA A 76 14.21 13.43 25.38
C ALA A 76 13.06 14.39 25.77
N GLU A 77 12.82 14.65 27.07
CA GLU A 77 11.81 15.63 27.51
C GLU A 77 12.07 17.04 26.99
N THR A 78 13.33 17.44 26.82
CA THR A 78 13.70 18.78 26.31
C THR A 78 13.20 19.00 24.87
N SER A 79 13.09 17.92 24.09
CA SER A 79 12.62 17.92 22.71
C SER A 79 11.12 18.14 22.58
N LYS A 80 10.32 17.71 23.57
CA LYS A 80 8.86 17.91 23.57
C LYS A 80 8.49 19.38 23.59
N THR A 81 9.19 20.20 24.37
CA THR A 81 8.90 21.63 24.56
C THR A 81 9.14 22.45 23.28
N LEU A 82 10.17 22.09 22.50
CA LEU A 82 10.44 22.73 21.20
C LEU A 82 9.43 22.31 20.13
N LEU A 83 9.00 21.05 20.14
CA LEU A 83 8.03 20.51 19.17
C LEU A 83 6.60 21.02 19.43
N THR A 84 6.20 21.21 20.69
CA THR A 84 4.89 21.83 21.04
C THR A 84 4.72 23.22 20.43
N ASN A 85 5.81 23.97 20.28
CA ASN A 85 5.78 25.29 19.64
C ASN A 85 5.71 25.20 18.11
N LEU A 86 6.14 24.08 17.50
CA LEU A 86 6.08 23.83 16.06
C LEU A 86 4.72 23.26 15.63
N SER A 87 4.08 22.44 16.46
CA SER A 87 2.73 21.91 16.24
C SER A 87 1.62 22.94 16.41
N ALA A 88 1.90 24.13 16.94
CA ALA A 88 1.00 25.28 16.84
C ALA A 88 0.73 25.72 15.38
N VAL A 89 1.49 25.18 14.41
CA VAL A 89 1.26 25.28 12.96
C VAL A 89 0.31 24.18 12.47
N GLU A 90 -0.61 23.68 13.31
CA GLU A 90 -1.70 22.81 12.88
C GLU A 90 -2.84 23.62 12.26
N SER A 91 -2.77 23.85 10.95
CA SER A 91 -3.94 24.06 10.08
C SER A 91 -3.60 24.04 8.58
N ILE A 92 -2.87 23.02 8.13
CA ILE A 92 -2.92 22.63 6.70
C ILE A 92 -3.89 21.46 6.60
N ASN A 93 -5.17 21.78 6.47
CA ASN A 93 -6.22 20.80 6.15
C ASN A 93 -6.51 20.93 4.65
N PRO A 94 -5.78 20.22 3.77
CA PRO A 94 -6.03 20.34 2.34
C PRO A 94 -7.39 19.71 2.05
N LYS A 95 -8.42 20.55 1.89
CA LYS A 95 -9.74 20.16 1.37
C LYS A 95 -9.59 19.78 -0.10
N ILE A 96 -8.99 18.63 -0.38
CA ILE A 96 -8.92 18.06 -1.72
C ILE A 96 -10.33 17.54 -2.03
N LYS A 97 -11.11 18.31 -2.79
CA LYS A 97 -12.32 17.76 -3.43
C LYS A 97 -11.84 16.72 -4.44
N PRO A 98 -12.29 15.46 -4.37
CA PRO A 98 -11.94 14.48 -5.39
C PRO A 98 -12.43 15.00 -6.75
N PRO A 99 -11.65 14.81 -7.83
CA PRO A 99 -12.06 15.22 -9.16
C PRO A 99 -13.38 14.52 -9.51
N LEU A 100 -14.43 15.32 -9.74
CA LEU A 100 -15.70 14.83 -10.26
C LEU A 100 -15.47 14.42 -11.72
N HIS A 101 -15.15 13.15 -11.97
CA HIS A 101 -15.16 12.63 -13.33
C HIS A 101 -16.62 12.52 -13.78
N LYS A 102 -17.06 13.45 -14.65
CA LYS A 102 -18.40 13.48 -15.26
C LYS A 102 -18.65 12.34 -16.27
N ASN A 103 -17.69 11.44 -16.48
CA ASN A 103 -17.87 10.32 -17.40
C ASN A 103 -18.71 9.25 -16.73
N LEU A 104 -19.84 8.89 -17.36
CA LEU A 104 -20.63 7.73 -16.96
C LEU A 104 -19.73 6.49 -17.04
N LEU A 105 -19.34 5.95 -15.88
CA LEU A 105 -18.70 4.64 -15.82
C LEU A 105 -19.61 3.58 -16.48
N PRO A 106 -19.04 2.59 -17.18
CA PRO A 106 -19.84 1.55 -17.80
C PRO A 106 -20.62 0.75 -16.75
N ALA A 107 -21.74 0.15 -17.16
CA ALA A 107 -22.51 -0.72 -16.26
C ALA A 107 -21.65 -1.92 -15.82
N LEU A 108 -21.89 -2.46 -14.63
CA LEU A 108 -21.24 -3.70 -14.21
C LEU A 108 -21.71 -4.84 -15.12
N THR A 109 -20.88 -5.26 -16.07
CA THR A 109 -21.14 -6.39 -16.99
C THR A 109 -19.82 -7.09 -17.32
N ARG A 110 -19.88 -8.36 -17.75
CA ARG A 110 -18.69 -9.07 -18.21
C ARG A 110 -18.02 -8.34 -19.39
N ASP A 111 -18.80 -7.77 -20.31
CA ASP A 111 -18.26 -6.98 -21.43
C ASP A 111 -17.49 -5.74 -20.95
N SER A 112 -18.00 -5.03 -19.94
CA SER A 112 -17.30 -3.92 -19.32
C SER A 112 -15.97 -4.36 -18.70
N ILE A 113 -15.95 -5.51 -18.00
CA ILE A 113 -14.72 -6.08 -17.46
C ILE A 113 -13.73 -6.41 -18.58
N THR A 114 -14.18 -7.02 -19.68
CA THR A 114 -13.34 -7.33 -20.84
C THR A 114 -12.81 -6.06 -21.49
N SER A 115 -13.62 -5.03 -21.64
CA SER A 115 -13.19 -3.74 -22.22
C SER A 115 -12.07 -3.07 -21.41
N ILE A 116 -11.96 -3.37 -20.11
CA ILE A 116 -10.95 -2.79 -19.22
C ILE A 116 -9.70 -3.68 -19.14
N LEU A 117 -9.87 -4.99 -18.93
CA LEU A 117 -8.79 -5.93 -18.58
C LEU A 117 -8.24 -6.73 -19.78
N SER A 118 -8.84 -6.65 -20.97
CA SER A 118 -8.36 -7.41 -22.13
C SER A 118 -7.01 -6.91 -22.65
N LYS A 119 -6.39 -7.70 -23.52
CA LYS A 119 -5.10 -7.37 -24.17
C LYS A 119 -5.10 -6.01 -24.89
N ASN A 120 -6.27 -5.57 -25.36
CA ASN A 120 -6.45 -4.27 -26.01
C ASN A 120 -7.47 -3.40 -25.23
N GLY A 121 -7.56 -3.60 -23.92
CA GLY A 121 -8.48 -2.88 -23.05
C GLY A 121 -7.90 -1.57 -22.52
N VAL A 122 -8.73 -0.79 -21.83
CA VAL A 122 -8.39 0.53 -21.28
C VAL A 122 -7.09 0.51 -20.45
N LEU A 123 -6.84 -0.55 -19.66
CA LEU A 123 -5.60 -0.63 -18.89
C LEU A 123 -4.36 -0.86 -19.75
N SER A 124 -4.47 -1.62 -20.84
CA SER A 124 -3.35 -1.81 -21.76
C SER A 124 -2.98 -0.53 -22.49
N GLU A 125 -3.95 0.33 -22.77
CA GLU A 125 -3.72 1.64 -23.39
C GLU A 125 -3.12 2.65 -22.40
N SER A 126 -3.57 2.62 -21.14
CA SER A 126 -3.18 3.60 -20.12
C SER A 126 -1.88 3.24 -19.39
N PHE A 127 -1.54 1.95 -19.30
CA PHE A 127 -0.38 1.46 -18.58
C PHE A 127 0.46 0.56 -19.49
N PRO A 128 1.60 1.05 -20.04
CA PRO A 128 2.45 0.27 -20.94
C PRO A 128 3.00 -1.03 -20.35
N GLU A 129 3.11 -1.11 -19.02
CA GLU A 129 3.57 -2.31 -18.29
C GLU A 129 2.43 -3.28 -17.95
N PHE A 130 1.19 -2.98 -18.35
CA PHE A 130 0.06 -3.88 -18.14
C PHE A 130 0.23 -5.15 -18.97
N GLU A 131 0.13 -6.29 -18.30
CA GLU A 131 0.16 -7.61 -18.94
C GLU A 131 -1.21 -8.27 -18.80
N PHE A 132 -1.79 -8.63 -19.94
CA PHE A 132 -3.03 -9.40 -19.99
C PHE A 132 -2.84 -10.78 -19.35
N ARG A 133 -3.70 -11.11 -18.38
CA ARG A 133 -3.72 -12.43 -17.73
C ARG A 133 -5.13 -12.99 -17.75
N LYS A 134 -5.32 -14.13 -18.43
CA LYS A 134 -6.64 -14.78 -18.57
C LYS A 134 -7.33 -15.03 -17.22
N GLN A 135 -6.57 -15.53 -16.24
CA GLN A 135 -7.05 -15.83 -14.88
C GLN A 135 -7.57 -14.58 -14.15
N GLN A 136 -7.02 -13.39 -14.45
CA GLN A 136 -7.47 -12.12 -13.87
C GLN A 136 -8.88 -11.77 -14.33
N ILE A 137 -9.18 -11.95 -15.63
CA ILE A 137 -10.51 -11.73 -16.19
C ILE A 137 -11.50 -12.77 -15.68
N GLU A 138 -11.11 -14.04 -15.64
CA GLU A 138 -11.96 -15.11 -15.11
C GLU A 138 -12.37 -14.82 -13.67
N MET A 139 -11.40 -14.44 -12.81
CA MET A 139 -11.68 -14.00 -11.44
C MET A 139 -12.63 -12.80 -11.40
N ALA A 140 -12.40 -11.77 -12.23
CA ALA A 140 -13.25 -10.58 -12.27
C ALA A 140 -14.68 -10.88 -12.74
N PHE A 141 -14.88 -11.88 -13.62
CA PHE A 141 -16.22 -12.35 -14.03
C PHE A 141 -16.96 -13.01 -12.88
N GLU A 142 -16.32 -13.92 -12.16
CA GLU A 142 -16.94 -14.61 -11.01
C GLU A 142 -17.32 -13.60 -9.90
N ILE A 143 -16.46 -12.61 -9.65
CA ILE A 143 -16.76 -11.52 -8.71
C ILE A 143 -17.92 -10.65 -9.22
N THR A 144 -17.95 -10.34 -10.51
CA THR A 144 -19.04 -9.56 -11.12
C THR A 144 -20.40 -10.24 -10.90
N ASP A 145 -20.47 -11.54 -11.13
CA ASP A 145 -21.70 -12.30 -11.00
C ASP A 145 -22.09 -12.51 -9.53
N SER A 146 -21.12 -12.71 -8.63
CA SER A 146 -21.31 -12.72 -7.18
C SER A 146 -21.89 -11.40 -6.66
N ILE A 147 -21.35 -10.26 -7.08
CA ILE A 147 -21.86 -8.93 -6.72
C ILE A 147 -23.29 -8.73 -7.23
N LYS A 148 -23.55 -9.06 -8.50
CA LYS A 148 -24.90 -8.94 -9.10
C LYS A 148 -25.94 -9.83 -8.42
N SER A 149 -25.56 -11.05 -8.06
CA SER A 149 -26.43 -12.02 -7.41
C SER A 149 -26.50 -11.86 -5.90
N GLN A 150 -25.75 -10.91 -5.33
CA GLN A 150 -25.63 -10.68 -3.88
C GLN A 150 -25.22 -11.96 -3.11
N LYS A 151 -24.35 -12.77 -3.71
CA LYS A 151 -23.85 -14.01 -3.11
C LYS A 151 -22.41 -13.86 -2.67
N ASN A 152 -22.03 -14.57 -1.61
CA ASN A 152 -20.63 -14.67 -1.21
C ASN A 152 -19.90 -15.67 -2.12
N ILE A 153 -18.65 -15.36 -2.45
CA ILE A 153 -17.75 -16.23 -3.22
C ILE A 153 -16.40 -16.31 -2.52
N ILE A 154 -15.78 -17.50 -2.59
CA ILE A 154 -14.41 -17.73 -2.17
C ILE A 154 -13.62 -18.09 -3.43
N ILE A 155 -12.53 -17.38 -3.69
CA ILE A 155 -11.69 -17.60 -4.86
C ILE A 155 -10.26 -17.82 -4.40
N GLU A 156 -9.68 -18.97 -4.76
CA GLU A 156 -8.25 -19.17 -4.65
C GLU A 156 -7.58 -18.61 -5.91
N ALA A 157 -6.67 -17.66 -5.71
CA ALA A 157 -5.95 -17.02 -6.79
C ALA A 157 -4.46 -17.29 -6.65
N GLY A 158 -3.77 -17.65 -7.73
CA GLY A 158 -2.31 -17.76 -7.78
C GLY A 158 -1.60 -16.42 -7.61
N THR A 159 -0.33 -16.41 -7.19
CA THR A 159 0.47 -15.18 -7.07
C THR A 159 0.68 -14.52 -8.44
N GLY A 160 0.87 -13.20 -8.47
CA GLY A 160 1.19 -12.47 -9.72
C GLY A 160 0.03 -12.27 -10.71
N ILE A 161 -1.16 -12.84 -10.49
CA ILE A 161 -2.28 -12.74 -11.45
C ILE A 161 -2.99 -11.38 -11.48
N GLY A 162 -2.59 -10.43 -10.62
CA GLY A 162 -3.26 -9.12 -10.52
C GLY A 162 -4.59 -9.14 -9.76
N LYS A 163 -4.68 -9.92 -8.66
CA LYS A 163 -5.87 -10.07 -7.80
C LYS A 163 -6.52 -8.75 -7.42
N SER A 164 -5.70 -7.74 -7.07
CA SER A 164 -6.17 -6.42 -6.65
C SER A 164 -7.08 -5.77 -7.69
N LEU A 165 -6.65 -5.73 -8.94
CA LEU A 165 -7.48 -5.18 -10.02
C LEU A 165 -8.70 -6.06 -10.31
N ALA A 166 -8.55 -7.39 -10.21
CA ALA A 166 -9.63 -8.33 -10.47
C ALA A 166 -10.85 -8.14 -9.54
N TYR A 167 -10.65 -7.76 -8.26
CA TYR A 167 -11.76 -7.43 -7.37
C TYR A 167 -12.10 -5.93 -7.32
N LEU A 168 -11.13 -5.02 -7.50
CA LEU A 168 -11.38 -3.58 -7.41
C LEU A 168 -12.25 -3.06 -8.55
N ILE A 169 -12.00 -3.51 -9.78
CA ILE A 169 -12.75 -3.04 -10.95
C ILE A 169 -14.24 -3.36 -10.83
N PRO A 170 -14.68 -4.62 -10.59
CA PRO A 170 -16.10 -4.90 -10.45
C PRO A 170 -16.73 -4.23 -9.22
N ALA A 171 -16.00 -4.10 -8.10
CA ALA A 171 -16.48 -3.36 -6.92
C ALA A 171 -16.71 -1.87 -7.23
N PHE A 172 -15.78 -1.24 -7.95
CA PHE A 172 -15.86 0.16 -8.37
C PHE A 172 -17.04 0.40 -9.32
N LEU A 173 -17.22 -0.47 -10.33
CA LEU A 173 -18.36 -0.38 -11.25
C LEU A 173 -19.71 -0.62 -10.53
N SER A 174 -19.72 -1.46 -9.49
CA SER A 174 -20.93 -1.70 -8.68
C SER A 174 -21.32 -0.50 -7.83
N ALA A 175 -20.35 0.30 -7.35
CA ALA A 175 -20.60 1.43 -6.47
C ALA A 175 -21.41 2.56 -7.13
N LYS A 176 -21.46 2.61 -8.47
CA LYS A 176 -22.30 3.54 -9.23
C LYS A 176 -23.80 3.25 -9.13
N ASN A 177 -24.20 2.01 -8.85
CA ASN A 177 -25.61 1.59 -8.84
C ASN A 177 -26.27 1.73 -7.45
N LYS A 178 -25.63 2.45 -6.51
CA LYS A 178 -26.21 2.83 -5.20
C LYS A 178 -26.36 4.34 -5.14
#